data_AF-A0A5J5IGN9-F1
#
_entry.id   AF-A0A5J5IGN9-F1
#
_cell.length_a   1.000
_cell.length_b   1.000
_cell.length_c   1.000
_cell.angle_alpha   90.00
_cell.angle_beta   90.00
_cell.angle_gamma   90.00
#
_symmetry.space_group_name_H-M   'P 1'
#
loop_
_entity.id
_entity.type
_entity.pdbx_description
1 polymer ?
#
loop_
_entity_poly.entity_id
_entity_poly.type
_entity_poly.pdbx_seq_one_letter_code
_entity_poly.pdbx_strand_id
1 'polypeptide(L)'
;MKLECKEISISDDEFGCTIEFLQEKEEFDGNIKKSAKEILASIKPYILLQRTYGEDEFEEDYYYFETHDFDKAGELKDFTINIYRKKILITRNNEIFEIAINSNNIEFENLKRALGRIANKEGQLQIYE
;
A
#
# COMPACT_ATOMS: atom_id res chain seq x y z
N MET A 1 -12.96 3.83 -0.60
CA MET A 1 -12.58 3.13 -1.87
C MET A 1 -12.63 1.63 -1.63
N LYS A 2 -12.89 0.81 -2.66
CA LYS A 2 -12.75 -0.64 -2.57
C LYS A 2 -11.86 -1.16 -3.70
N LEU A 3 -10.87 -2.00 -3.37
CA LEU A 3 -9.92 -2.61 -4.28
C LEU A 3 -10.03 -4.14 -4.21
N GLU A 4 -10.27 -4.79 -5.34
CA GLU A 4 -10.21 -6.25 -5.45
C GLU A 4 -8.78 -6.65 -5.83
N CYS A 5 -7.93 -6.91 -4.84
CA CYS A 5 -6.50 -7.09 -5.03
C CYS A 5 -6.18 -8.45 -5.66
N LYS A 6 -5.45 -8.45 -6.78
CA LYS A 6 -4.95 -9.65 -7.45
C LYS A 6 -3.47 -9.88 -7.24
N GLU A 7 -2.71 -8.83 -6.98
CA GLU A 7 -1.28 -8.91 -6.74
C GLU A 7 -0.88 -8.02 -5.56
N ILE A 8 -0.04 -8.58 -4.70
CA ILE A 8 0.53 -7.89 -3.54
C ILE A 8 2.04 -7.94 -3.72
N SER A 9 2.66 -6.76 -3.78
CA SER A 9 4.12 -6.63 -3.79
C SER A 9 4.56 -6.07 -2.44
N ILE A 10 5.61 -6.64 -1.88
CA ILE A 10 6.23 -6.18 -0.63
C ILE A 10 7.72 -6.02 -0.91
N SER A 11 8.21 -4.79 -0.83
CA SER A 11 9.64 -4.47 -0.81
C SER A 11 10.02 -4.00 0.58
N ASP A 12 11.12 -4.52 1.09
CA ASP A 12 11.57 -4.25 2.44
C ASP A 12 13.09 -4.36 2.47
N ASP A 13 13.74 -3.21 2.38
CA ASP A 13 15.17 -3.06 2.17
C ASP A 13 15.78 -2.04 3.16
N GLU A 14 17.02 -1.63 2.91
CA GLU A 14 17.75 -0.70 3.78
C GLU A 14 17.21 0.74 3.73
N PHE A 15 16.42 1.09 2.71
CA PHE A 15 15.87 2.44 2.51
C PHE A 15 14.41 2.56 2.94
N GLY A 16 13.72 1.44 3.15
CA GLY A 16 12.35 1.47 3.64
C GLY A 16 11.57 0.18 3.45
N CYS A 17 10.27 0.32 3.65
CA CYS A 17 9.29 -0.72 3.40
C CYS A 17 8.16 -0.15 2.53
N THR A 18 7.86 -0.84 1.44
CA THR A 18 6.77 -0.50 0.52
C THR A 18 5.87 -1.71 0.34
N ILE A 19 4.56 -1.48 0.43
CA ILE A 19 3.53 -2.47 0.14
C ILE A 19 2.63 -1.91 -0.95
N GLU A 20 2.49 -2.67 -2.02
CA GLU A 20 1.63 -2.32 -3.14
C GLU A 20 0.54 -3.38 -3.32
N PHE A 21 -0.70 -2.90 -3.49
CA PHE A 21 -1.88 -3.69 -3.77
C PHE A 21 -2.39 -3.32 -5.16
N LEU A 22 -2.41 -4.27 -6.08
CA LEU A 22 -2.78 -4.05 -7.48
C LEU A 22 -4.05 -4.83 -7.83
N GLN A 23 -5.00 -4.18 -8.51
CA GLN A 23 -6.23 -4.85 -8.99
C GLN A 23 -5.96 -5.83 -10.15
N GLU A 24 -4.90 -5.62 -10.91
CA GLU A 24 -4.48 -6.47 -12.03
C GLU A 24 -2.97 -6.62 -12.00
N LYS A 25 -2.46 -7.75 -12.51
CA LYS A 25 -1.02 -7.90 -12.67
C LYS A 25 -0.52 -6.89 -13.68
N GLU A 26 0.62 -6.27 -13.41
CA GLU A 26 1.27 -5.42 -14.42
C GLU A 26 1.72 -6.29 -15.60
N GLU A 27 1.01 -6.19 -16.72
CA GLU A 27 1.48 -6.70 -18.00
C GLU A 27 2.20 -5.55 -18.72
N PHE A 28 3.53 -5.51 -18.60
CA PHE A 28 4.34 -4.51 -19.28
C PHE A 28 4.41 -4.83 -20.78
N ASP A 29 3.55 -4.20 -21.59
CA ASP A 29 3.71 -4.18 -23.04
C ASP A 29 4.72 -3.08 -23.41
N GLY A 30 5.94 -3.50 -23.78
CA GLY A 30 7.08 -2.63 -24.07
C GLY A 30 6.93 -1.72 -25.30
N ASN A 31 5.76 -1.65 -25.95
CA ASN A 31 5.51 -0.90 -27.18
C ASN A 31 4.66 0.37 -27.03
N ILE A 32 4.50 0.88 -25.82
CA ILE A 32 3.49 1.91 -25.58
C ILE A 32 4.07 3.33 -25.74
N LYS A 33 3.89 3.93 -26.94
CA LYS A 33 3.89 5.40 -27.12
C LYS A 33 2.53 5.96 -26.66
N LYS A 34 2.25 5.97 -25.36
CA LYS A 34 1.09 6.68 -24.80
C LYS A 34 1.49 8.09 -24.40
N SER A 35 0.60 9.06 -24.63
CA SER A 35 0.68 10.37 -23.98
C SER A 35 0.48 10.23 -22.47
N ALA A 36 0.95 11.21 -21.69
CA ALA A 36 0.76 11.20 -20.23
C ALA A 36 -0.71 11.00 -19.82
N LYS A 37 -1.65 11.59 -20.56
CA LYS A 37 -3.09 11.40 -20.32
C LYS A 37 -3.56 9.97 -20.54
N GLU A 38 -3.06 9.31 -21.58
CA GLU A 38 -3.39 7.91 -21.87
C GLU A 38 -2.71 6.95 -20.89
N ILE A 39 -1.51 7.29 -20.39
CA ILE A 39 -0.85 6.57 -19.30
C ILE A 39 -1.76 6.62 -18.07
N LEU A 40 -2.11 7.82 -17.59
CA LEU A 40 -2.97 8.04 -16.43
C LEU A 40 -4.32 7.32 -16.55
N ALA A 41 -4.96 7.42 -17.71
CA ALA A 41 -6.23 6.72 -17.97
C ALA A 41 -6.10 5.20 -18.02
N SER A 42 -4.89 4.66 -18.20
CA SER A 42 -4.62 3.22 -18.24
C SER A 42 -4.10 2.66 -16.91
N ILE A 43 -3.79 3.52 -15.94
CA ILE A 43 -3.38 3.08 -14.61
C ILE A 43 -4.55 2.32 -13.97
N LYS A 44 -4.29 1.06 -13.65
CA LYS A 44 -5.26 0.21 -12.98
C LYS A 44 -5.35 0.61 -11.51
N PRO A 45 -6.50 0.44 -10.85
CA PRO A 45 -6.62 0.80 -9.45
C PRO A 45 -5.58 0.06 -8.60
N TYR A 46 -4.93 0.83 -7.73
CA TYR A 46 -3.91 0.37 -6.81
C TYR A 46 -3.98 1.14 -5.51
N ILE A 47 -3.33 0.59 -4.48
CA ILE A 47 -3.02 1.27 -3.22
C ILE A 47 -1.56 0.97 -2.88
N LEU A 48 -0.81 2.01 -2.54
CA LEU A 48 0.58 1.93 -2.12
C LEU A 48 0.72 2.51 -0.70
N LEU A 49 1.43 1.78 0.14
CA LEU A 49 1.88 2.19 1.47
C LEU A 49 3.40 2.20 1.47
N GLN A 50 4.00 3.26 1.96
CA GLN A 50 5.44 3.37 2.03
C GLN A 50 5.86 3.99 3.35
N ARG A 51 6.94 3.44 3.91
CA ARG A 51 7.73 4.01 4.99
C ARG A 51 9.18 4.07 4.51
N THR A 52 9.72 5.25 4.31
CA THR A 52 11.14 5.49 4.01
C THR A 52 11.87 5.74 5.32
N TYR A 53 13.03 5.12 5.52
CA TYR A 53 13.83 5.29 6.72
C TYR A 53 14.64 6.60 6.64
N GLY A 54 14.74 7.32 7.76
CA GLY A 54 15.62 8.49 7.84
C GLY A 54 17.07 8.09 7.58
N GLU A 55 17.84 8.93 6.88
CA GLU A 55 19.21 8.60 6.49
C GLU A 55 20.20 8.65 7.66
N ASP A 56 19.88 9.43 8.71
CA ASP A 56 20.72 9.59 9.90
C ASP A 56 19.89 9.72 11.20
N GLU A 57 20.58 9.96 12.32
CA GLU A 57 19.97 10.06 13.65
C GLU A 57 19.12 11.32 13.87
N PHE A 58 19.15 12.27 12.94
CA PHE A 58 18.39 13.52 12.97
C PHE A 58 17.19 13.50 12.04
N GLU A 59 17.11 12.53 11.13
CA GLU A 59 15.99 12.35 10.22
C GLU A 59 14.94 11.37 10.76
N GLU A 60 13.67 11.75 10.65
CA GLU A 60 12.55 10.87 10.97
C GLU A 60 12.13 10.08 9.74
N ASP A 61 11.53 8.90 9.97
CA ASP A 61 10.96 8.13 8.89
C ASP A 61 9.84 8.90 8.19
N TYR A 62 9.76 8.79 6.86
CA TYR A 62 8.70 9.39 6.06
C TYR A 62 7.66 8.35 5.66
N TYR A 63 6.38 8.65 5.91
CA TYR A 63 5.27 7.73 5.65
C TYR A 63 4.39 8.31 4.54
N TYR A 64 4.10 7.49 3.54
CA TYR A 64 3.37 7.92 2.35
C TYR A 64 2.28 6.91 1.96
N PHE A 65 1.18 7.45 1.50
CA PHE A 65 0.02 6.71 1.00
C PHE A 65 -0.33 7.22 -0.38
N GLU A 66 -0.58 6.30 -1.31
CA GLU A 66 -0.99 6.63 -2.66
C GLU A 66 -2.05 5.66 -3.18
N THR A 67 -2.89 6.16 -4.09
CA THR A 67 -3.82 5.37 -4.88
C THR A 67 -3.89 5.98 -6.28
N HIS A 68 -4.49 5.25 -7.23
CA HIS A 68 -4.84 5.78 -8.56
C HIS A 68 -5.66 7.10 -8.55
N ASP A 69 -6.33 7.41 -7.45
CA ASP A 69 -6.95 8.71 -7.16
C ASP A 69 -5.93 9.64 -6.49
N PHE A 70 -5.33 10.54 -7.27
CA PHE A 70 -4.29 11.48 -6.84
C PHE A 70 -4.73 12.42 -5.72
N ASP A 71 -6.03 12.74 -5.63
CA ASP A 71 -6.56 13.62 -4.59
C ASP A 71 -6.51 12.96 -3.19
N LYS A 72 -6.26 11.64 -3.13
CA LYS A 72 -6.14 10.86 -1.89
C LYS A 72 -4.69 10.55 -1.50
N ALA A 73 -3.74 10.86 -2.37
CA ALA A 73 -2.32 10.64 -2.12
C ALA A 73 -1.76 11.65 -1.12
N GLY A 74 -0.70 11.27 -0.42
CA GLY A 74 0.02 12.16 0.49
C GLY A 74 0.55 11.48 1.74
N GLU A 75 1.00 12.30 2.69
CA GLU A 75 1.59 11.85 3.93
C GLU A 75 0.66 10.94 4.74
N LEU A 76 1.16 9.79 5.17
CA LEU A 76 0.41 8.77 5.90
C LEU A 76 0.63 8.94 7.41
N LYS A 77 -0.31 9.61 8.07
CA LYS A 77 -0.34 9.85 9.53
C LYS A 77 -1.71 9.51 10.12
N ASP A 78 -1.74 9.24 11.42
CA ASP A 78 -2.96 9.01 12.21
C ASP A 78 -3.92 7.99 11.58
N PHE A 79 -3.36 6.86 11.14
CA PHE A 79 -4.10 5.83 10.40
C PHE A 79 -4.28 4.55 11.21
N THR A 80 -5.31 3.79 10.87
CA THR A 80 -5.55 2.44 11.41
C THR A 80 -5.62 1.44 10.29
N ILE A 81 -4.85 0.36 10.42
CA ILE A 81 -4.89 -0.81 9.54
C ILE A 81 -5.54 -1.96 10.31
N ASN A 82 -6.67 -2.45 9.82
CA ASN A 82 -7.29 -3.68 10.30
C ASN A 82 -7.06 -4.77 9.26
N ILE A 83 -6.35 -5.83 9.62
CA ILE A 83 -6.10 -6.97 8.73
C ILE A 83 -6.94 -8.17 9.16
N TYR A 84 -7.68 -8.73 8.21
CA TYR A 84 -8.46 -9.95 8.31
C TYR A 84 -7.98 -10.94 7.26
N ARG A 85 -8.32 -12.21 7.42
CA ARG A 85 -7.89 -13.28 6.49
C ARG A 85 -8.20 -13.03 5.01
N LYS A 86 -9.27 -12.29 4.70
CA LYS A 86 -9.74 -12.03 3.33
C LYS A 86 -9.79 -10.56 2.94
N LYS A 87 -9.45 -9.65 3.86
CA LYS A 87 -9.51 -8.21 3.58
C LYS A 87 -8.62 -7.39 4.50
N ILE A 88 -8.28 -6.19 4.06
CA ILE A 88 -7.60 -5.16 4.83
C ILE A 88 -8.46 -3.90 4.78
N LEU A 89 -8.60 -3.22 5.92
CA LEU A 89 -9.25 -1.93 6.02
C LEU A 89 -8.22 -0.90 6.49
N ILE A 90 -7.98 0.12 5.68
CA ILE A 90 -7.13 1.25 6.04
C ILE A 90 -8.04 2.44 6.28
N THR A 91 -7.98 3.02 7.47
CA THR A 91 -8.73 4.21 7.84
C THR A 91 -7.76 5.38 8.01
N ARG A 92 -7.97 6.46 7.26
CA ARG A 92 -7.19 7.72 7.31
C ARG A 92 -8.10 8.86 6.88
N ASN A 93 -7.98 10.04 7.50
CA ASN A 93 -8.78 11.22 7.14
C ASN A 93 -10.30 10.98 7.12
N ASN A 94 -10.82 10.16 8.04
CA ASN A 94 -12.21 9.69 8.08
C ASN A 94 -12.68 8.91 6.84
N GLU A 95 -11.77 8.50 5.96
CA GLU A 95 -12.05 7.64 4.82
C GLU A 95 -11.62 6.20 5.11
N ILE A 96 -12.33 5.25 4.50
CA ILE A 96 -12.01 3.81 4.56
C ILE A 96 -11.62 3.33 3.16
N PHE A 97 -10.46 2.69 3.10
CA PHE A 97 -9.96 1.96 1.95
C PHE A 97 -10.05 0.47 2.26
N GLU A 98 -10.95 -0.22 1.57
CA GLU A 98 -11.13 -1.67 1.69
C GLU A 98 -10.35 -2.37 0.58
N ILE A 99 -9.51 -3.33 0.95
CA ILE A 99 -8.71 -4.13 0.04
C ILE A 99 -9.13 -5.58 0.26
N ALA A 100 -9.84 -6.17 -0.70
CA ALA A 100 -10.10 -7.61 -0.69
C ALA A 100 -8.83 -8.35 -1.13
N ILE A 101 -8.40 -9.34 -0.35
CA ILE A 101 -7.17 -10.11 -0.61
C ILE A 101 -7.47 -11.60 -0.67
N ASN A 102 -6.72 -12.32 -1.49
CA ASN A 102 -6.72 -13.78 -1.53
C ASN A 102 -5.29 -14.28 -1.31
N SER A 103 -4.83 -14.20 -0.06
CA SER A 103 -3.49 -14.62 0.35
C SER A 103 -3.50 -16.02 0.95
N ASN A 104 -2.48 -16.82 0.63
CA ASN A 104 -2.19 -18.05 1.34
C ASN A 104 -1.60 -17.76 2.74
N ASN A 105 -1.29 -18.80 3.52
CA ASN A 105 -0.77 -18.62 4.89
C ASN A 105 0.54 -17.85 4.93
N ILE A 106 1.47 -18.17 4.03
CA ILE A 106 2.81 -17.55 3.99
C ILE A 106 2.67 -16.07 3.59
N GLU A 107 1.91 -15.79 2.54
CA GLU A 107 1.63 -14.42 2.08
C GLU A 107 0.98 -13.58 3.17
N PHE A 108 0.00 -14.15 3.89
CA PHE A 108 -0.67 -13.45 4.98
C PHE A 108 0.26 -13.14 6.16
N GLU A 109 1.12 -14.08 6.54
CA GLU A 109 2.12 -13.83 7.58
C GLU A 109 3.14 -12.76 7.16
N ASN A 110 3.60 -12.78 5.91
CA ASN A 110 4.49 -11.76 5.37
C ASN A 110 3.82 -10.38 5.38
N LEU A 111 2.54 -10.34 4.99
CA LEU A 111 1.76 -9.11 4.97
C LEU A 111 1.56 -8.52 6.38
N LYS A 112 1.27 -9.36 7.38
CA LYS A 112 1.21 -8.90 8.79
C LYS A 112 2.52 -8.26 9.24
N ARG A 113 3.67 -8.87 8.89
CA ARG A 113 4.99 -8.33 9.24
C ARG A 113 5.25 -6.99 8.54
N ALA A 114 5.00 -6.91 7.24
CA ALA A 114 5.19 -5.70 6.45
C ALA A 114 4.28 -4.57 6.95
N LEU A 115 3.00 -4.83 7.18
CA LEU A 115 2.07 -3.84 7.73
C LEU A 115 2.47 -3.39 9.14
N GLY A 116 3.10 -4.27 9.93
CA GLY A 116 3.68 -3.91 11.22
C GLY A 116 4.83 -2.90 11.08
N ARG A 117 5.64 -3.02 10.01
CA ARG A 117 6.70 -2.05 9.69
C ARG A 117 6.12 -0.72 9.20
N ILE A 118 5.06 -0.75 8.39
CA ILE A 118 4.35 0.44 7.92
C ILE A 118 3.67 1.20 9.07
N ALA A 119 2.95 0.50 9.95
CA ALA A 119 2.20 1.14 11.04
C ALA A 119 3.10 1.74 12.13
N ASN A 120 4.37 1.33 12.20
CA ASN A 120 5.34 1.75 13.20
C ASN A 120 5.17 3.19 13.68
N LYS A 121 4.90 3.39 14.97
CA LYS A 121 4.75 4.67 15.70
C LYS A 121 3.68 5.66 15.18
N GLU A 122 3.50 5.80 13.87
CA GLU A 122 2.60 6.74 13.18
C GLU A 122 1.19 6.19 12.94
N GLY A 123 0.99 4.88 13.12
CA GLY A 123 -0.30 4.22 12.90
C GLY A 123 -0.58 3.07 13.85
N GLN A 124 -1.77 2.52 13.74
CA GLN A 124 -2.21 1.36 14.51
C GLN A 124 -2.43 0.16 13.59
N LEU A 125 -1.91 -1.00 13.97
CA LEU A 125 -2.20 -2.28 13.31
C LEU A 125 -3.03 -3.16 14.25
N GLN A 126 -4.19 -3.59 13.77
CA GLN A 126 -5.07 -4.53 14.45
C GLN A 126 -5.22 -5.79 13.60
N ILE A 127 -4.94 -6.95 14.20
CA ILE A 127 -4.94 -8.25 13.52
C ILE A 127 -6.15 -9.05 13.99
N TYR A 128 -6.92 -9.53 13.03
CA TYR A 128 -8.10 -10.37 13.24
C TYR A 128 -7.89 -11.71 12.54
N GLU A 129 -7.89 -12.79 13.32
CA GLU A 129 -7.68 -14.17 12.84
C GLU A 129 -8.98 -14.82 12.34
#